data_AF-A0A9D5GEP2-F1
#
_entry.id   AF-A0A9D5GEP2-F1
#
_cell.length_a   1.000
_cell.length_b   1.000
_cell.length_c   1.000
_cell.angle_alpha   90.00
_cell.angle_beta   90.00
_cell.angle_gamma   90.00
#
_symmetry.space_group_name_H-M   'P 1'
#
loop_
_entity.id
_entity.type
_entity.pdbx_description
1 polymer ?
#
loop_
_entity_poly.entity_id
_entity_poly.type
_entity_poly.pdbx_seq_one_letter_code
_entity_poly.pdbx_strand_id
1 'polypeptide(L)'
;MAASAVMPTRGGLTIRDGIVGGIIAGTAFILAEMFFSQMLGKPFLSPPRLISTIVLGQAAATPGYQAIPSSVIVGLVIHYLLSMLFGIITTSIAWFSDDVRRSDAGGHSSFLASWAEW
;
A
#
# COMPACT_ATOMS: atom_id res chain seq x y z
N MET A 1 30.61 -4.59 35.83
CA MET A 1 29.82 -5.23 34.75
C MET A 1 28.87 -4.18 34.20
N ALA A 2 29.19 -3.55 33.08
CA ALA A 2 28.34 -2.55 32.45
C ALA A 2 27.27 -3.27 31.61
N ALA A 3 26.01 -3.00 31.89
CA ALA A 3 24.89 -3.47 31.07
C ALA A 3 25.03 -2.86 29.67
N SER A 4 25.28 -3.68 28.66
CA SER A 4 25.20 -3.29 27.26
C SER A 4 23.77 -2.87 26.98
N ALA A 5 23.54 -1.56 26.86
CA ALA A 5 22.27 -1.03 26.41
C ALA A 5 22.00 -1.63 25.02
N VAL A 6 21.04 -2.54 24.94
CA VAL A 6 20.47 -2.99 23.67
C VAL A 6 19.84 -1.76 23.05
N MET A 7 20.58 -1.12 22.15
CA MET A 7 20.08 0.02 21.38
C MET A 7 18.87 -0.50 20.60
N PRO A 8 17.65 0.00 20.85
CA PRO A 8 16.52 -0.37 20.03
C PRO A 8 16.85 0.09 18.62
N THR A 9 16.97 -0.87 17.69
CA THR A 9 17.02 -0.58 16.26
C THR A 9 15.84 0.33 15.96
N ARG A 10 16.10 1.60 15.63
CA ARG A 10 15.08 2.56 15.18
C ARG A 10 14.46 1.95 13.92
N GLY A 11 13.37 1.21 14.08
CA GLY A 11 12.67 0.54 12.99
C GLY A 11 12.02 1.60 12.12
N GLY A 12 12.75 2.08 11.12
CA GLY A 12 12.15 2.86 10.03
C GLY A 12 11.20 1.97 9.23
N LEU A 13 10.16 2.58 8.66
CA LEU A 13 9.26 1.90 7.74
C LEU A 13 10.07 1.30 6.57
N THR A 14 9.87 0.01 6.33
CA THR A 14 10.58 -0.73 5.28
C THR A 14 9.69 -0.98 4.07
N ILE A 15 10.30 -1.32 2.92
CA ILE A 15 9.56 -1.76 1.72
C ILE A 15 8.65 -2.96 2.04
N ARG A 16 9.08 -3.86 2.94
CA ARG A 16 8.29 -5.00 3.39
C ARG A 16 7.01 -4.55 4.09
N ASP A 17 7.09 -3.52 4.93
CA ASP A 17 5.91 -2.97 5.62
C ASP A 17 4.94 -2.37 4.62
N GLY A 18 5.46 -1.71 3.58
CA GLY A 18 4.66 -1.23 2.45
C GLY A 18 3.96 -2.35 1.69
N ILE A 19 4.65 -3.44 1.35
CA ILE A 19 4.04 -4.60 0.67
C ILE A 19 2.94 -5.22 1.54
N VAL A 20 3.22 -5.49 2.82
CA VAL A 20 2.26 -6.12 3.74
C VAL A 20 1.06 -5.20 3.97
N GLY A 21 1.29 -3.91 4.24
CA GLY A 21 0.24 -2.91 4.39
C GLY A 21 -0.60 -2.78 3.13
N GLY A 22 0.05 -2.79 1.96
CA GLY A 22 -0.60 -2.80 0.65
C GLY A 22 -1.51 -4.01 0.45
N ILE A 23 -1.05 -5.22 0.77
CA ILE A 23 -1.87 -6.44 0.68
C ILE A 23 -3.09 -6.34 1.60
N ILE A 24 -2.90 -5.94 2.86
CA ILE A 24 -3.98 -5.82 3.85
C ILE A 24 -5.03 -4.80 3.38
N ALA A 25 -4.58 -3.61 2.95
CA ALA A 25 -5.45 -2.58 2.41
C ALA A 25 -6.18 -3.05 1.14
N GLY A 26 -5.46 -3.73 0.23
CA GLY A 26 -6.01 -4.30 -0.99
C GLY A 26 -7.10 -5.33 -0.70
N THR A 27 -6.90 -6.22 0.27
CA THR A 27 -7.93 -7.20 0.69
C THR A 27 -9.15 -6.50 1.27
N ALA A 28 -8.98 -5.53 2.16
CA ALA A 28 -10.10 -4.78 2.73
C ALA A 28 -10.90 -4.06 1.63
N PHE A 29 -10.20 -3.42 0.68
CA PHE A 29 -10.81 -2.66 -0.39
C PHE A 29 -11.60 -3.55 -1.37
N ILE A 30 -11.03 -4.68 -1.82
CA ILE A 30 -11.74 -5.56 -2.76
C ILE A 30 -12.97 -6.19 -2.13
N LEU A 31 -12.93 -6.53 -0.84
CA LEU A 31 -14.10 -7.04 -0.12
C LEU A 31 -15.20 -5.97 0.00
N ALA A 32 -14.83 -4.72 0.28
CA ALA A 32 -15.77 -3.61 0.30
C ALA A 32 -16.43 -3.40 -1.08
N GLU A 33 -15.65 -3.39 -2.15
CA GLU A 33 -16.15 -3.28 -3.54
C GLU A 33 -17.11 -4.41 -3.92
N MET A 34 -16.81 -5.66 -3.53
CA MET A 34 -17.69 -6.80 -3.77
C MET A 34 -19.01 -6.66 -2.99
N PHE A 35 -18.93 -6.20 -1.74
CA PHE A 35 -20.11 -5.92 -0.91
C PHE A 35 -20.98 -4.81 -1.53
N PHE A 36 -20.39 -3.68 -1.92
CA PHE A 36 -21.11 -2.59 -2.58
C PHE A 36 -21.69 -3.00 -3.93
N SER A 37 -20.99 -3.83 -4.70
CA SER A 37 -21.52 -4.39 -5.95
C SER A 37 -22.82 -5.15 -5.71
N GLN A 38 -22.87 -5.96 -4.66
CA GLN A 38 -24.08 -6.69 -4.30
C GLN A 38 -25.22 -5.75 -3.88
N MET A 39 -24.93 -4.69 -3.11
CA MET A 39 -25.91 -3.66 -2.74
C MET A 39 -26.47 -2.90 -3.95
N LEU A 40 -25.67 -2.75 -5.00
CA LEU A 40 -26.05 -2.10 -6.26
C LEU A 40 -26.73 -3.06 -7.25
N GLY A 41 -27.09 -4.28 -6.83
CA GLY A 41 -27.74 -5.29 -7.67
C GLY A 41 -26.84 -5.90 -8.74
N LYS A 42 -25.52 -5.70 -8.64
CA LYS A 42 -24.52 -6.28 -9.55
C LYS A 42 -24.02 -7.62 -8.99
N PRO A 43 -23.48 -8.52 -9.85
CA PRO A 43 -22.82 -9.73 -9.39
C PRO A 43 -21.69 -9.45 -8.38
N PHE A 44 -21.59 -10.27 -7.33
CA PHE A 44 -20.57 -10.14 -6.28
C PHE A 44 -19.14 -10.03 -6.82
N LEU A 45 -18.81 -10.86 -7.82
CA LEU A 45 -17.48 -10.90 -8.46
C LEU A 45 -17.32 -9.90 -9.61
N SER A 46 -18.19 -8.91 -9.74
CA SER A 46 -18.05 -7.86 -10.76
C SER A 46 -16.76 -7.04 -10.64
N PRO A 47 -16.31 -6.60 -9.44
CA PRO A 47 -15.13 -5.73 -9.35
C PRO A 47 -13.83 -6.39 -9.86
N PRO A 48 -13.46 -7.62 -9.46
CA PRO A 48 -12.30 -8.28 -10.05
C PRO A 48 -12.38 -8.39 -11.58
N ARG A 49 -13.56 -8.67 -12.13
CA ARG A 49 -13.74 -8.78 -13.59
C ARG A 49 -13.52 -7.44 -14.29
N LEU A 50 -14.01 -6.35 -13.71
CA LEU A 50 -13.75 -5.00 -14.23
C LEU A 50 -12.25 -4.70 -14.24
N ILE A 51 -11.53 -5.04 -13.16
CA ILE A 51 -10.07 -4.85 -13.09
C ILE A 51 -9.36 -5.68 -14.16
N SER A 52 -9.84 -6.90 -14.44
CA SER A 52 -9.24 -7.77 -15.47
C SER A 52 -9.26 -7.16 -16.88
N THR A 53 -10.16 -6.19 -17.15
CA THR A 53 -10.22 -5.50 -18.45
C THR A 53 -8.97 -4.69 -18.77
N ILE A 54 -8.15 -4.36 -17.77
CA ILE A 54 -6.84 -3.70 -17.96
C ILE A 54 -5.95 -4.53 -18.88
N VAL A 55 -5.99 -5.87 -18.76
CA VAL A 55 -5.15 -6.79 -19.54
C VAL A 55 -5.96 -7.54 -20.61
N LEU A 56 -7.16 -7.99 -20.27
CA LEU A 56 -8.00 -8.81 -21.15
C LEU A 56 -8.90 -7.99 -22.09
N GLY A 57 -8.92 -6.66 -21.93
CA GLY A 57 -9.78 -5.76 -22.69
C GLY A 57 -11.25 -5.77 -22.22
N GLN A 58 -12.08 -4.94 -22.88
CA GLN A 58 -13.48 -4.71 -22.48
C GLN A 58 -14.38 -5.95 -22.57
N ALA A 59 -14.02 -6.92 -23.41
CA ALA A 59 -14.76 -8.17 -23.54
C ALA A 59 -14.88 -8.91 -22.19
N ALA A 60 -13.89 -8.80 -21.31
CA ALA A 60 -13.87 -9.46 -20.01
C ALA A 60 -14.93 -8.93 -19.01
N ALA A 61 -15.51 -7.76 -19.25
CA ALA A 61 -16.60 -7.20 -18.46
C ALA A 61 -18.00 -7.55 -19.00
N THR A 62 -18.10 -8.17 -20.18
CA THR A 62 -19.40 -8.51 -20.78
C THR A 62 -20.09 -9.65 -20.03
N PRO A 63 -21.44 -9.66 -19.95
CA PRO A 63 -22.20 -10.69 -19.23
C PRO A 63 -21.86 -12.12 -19.68
N GLY A 64 -21.59 -12.36 -20.96
CA GLY A 64 -21.22 -13.68 -21.48
C GLY A 64 -19.84 -14.17 -21.00
N TYR A 65 -18.91 -13.26 -20.76
CA TYR A 65 -17.58 -13.56 -20.19
C TYR A 65 -17.62 -13.77 -18.67
N GLN A 66 -18.75 -13.46 -18.01
CA GLN A 66 -18.93 -13.67 -16.57
C GLN A 66 -18.95 -15.15 -16.17
N ALA A 67 -19.09 -16.08 -17.12
CA ALA A 67 -18.96 -17.51 -16.84
C ALA A 67 -17.50 -17.98 -16.71
N ILE A 68 -16.52 -17.16 -17.11
CA ILE A 68 -15.12 -17.60 -17.23
C ILE A 68 -14.34 -17.27 -15.94
N PRO A 69 -13.85 -18.27 -15.18
CA PRO A 69 -13.11 -18.06 -13.94
C PRO A 69 -11.80 -17.28 -14.11
N SER A 70 -11.18 -17.36 -15.30
CA SER A 70 -9.90 -16.70 -15.57
C SER A 70 -9.98 -15.17 -15.44
N SER A 71 -11.10 -14.54 -15.80
CA SER A 71 -11.30 -13.09 -15.64
C SER A 71 -11.18 -12.64 -14.18
N VAL A 72 -11.78 -13.40 -13.26
CA VAL A 72 -11.72 -13.12 -11.82
C VAL A 72 -10.30 -13.28 -11.30
N ILE A 73 -9.60 -14.36 -11.70
CA ILE A 73 -8.23 -14.64 -11.26
C ILE A 73 -7.29 -13.53 -11.75
N VAL A 74 -7.34 -13.17 -13.04
CA VAL A 74 -6.50 -12.10 -13.61
C VAL A 74 -6.78 -10.77 -12.90
N GLY A 75 -8.06 -10.45 -12.67
CA GLY A 75 -8.46 -9.27 -11.91
C GLY A 75 -7.87 -9.21 -10.51
N LEU A 76 -7.95 -10.31 -9.75
CA LEU A 76 -7.39 -10.40 -8.40
C LEU A 76 -5.86 -10.28 -8.40
N VAL A 77 -5.17 -10.91 -9.36
CA VAL A 77 -3.72 -10.77 -9.50
C VAL A 77 -3.33 -9.31 -9.73
N ILE A 78 -3.97 -8.64 -10.68
CA ILE A 78 -3.72 -7.22 -10.98
C ILE A 78 -4.03 -6.36 -9.75
N HIS A 79 -5.16 -6.61 -9.08
CA HIS A 79 -5.57 -5.90 -7.87
C HIS A 79 -4.50 -5.96 -6.78
N TYR A 80 -3.97 -7.16 -6.49
CA TYR A 80 -2.94 -7.32 -5.48
C TYR A 80 -1.59 -6.72 -5.89
N LEU A 81 -1.21 -6.80 -7.17
CA LEU A 81 0.00 -6.14 -7.67
C LEU A 81 -0.08 -4.62 -7.50
N LEU A 82 -1.21 -4.01 -7.88
CA LEU A 82 -1.46 -2.57 -7.70
C LEU A 82 -1.50 -2.20 -6.22
N SER A 83 -2.09 -3.03 -5.38
CA SER A 83 -2.17 -2.79 -3.92
C SER A 83 -0.79 -2.84 -3.25
N MET A 84 0.06 -3.80 -3.63
CA MET A 84 1.45 -3.85 -3.18
C MET A 84 2.22 -2.61 -3.63
N LEU A 85 2.07 -2.21 -4.90
CA LEU A 85 2.71 -1.00 -5.44
C LEU A 85 2.26 0.25 -4.68
N PHE A 86 0.97 0.38 -4.42
CA PHE A 86 0.42 1.47 -3.62
C PHE A 86 1.01 1.52 -2.21
N GLY A 87 1.10 0.36 -1.54
CA GLY A 87 1.70 0.24 -0.21
C GLY A 87 3.19 0.60 -0.18
N ILE A 88 3.94 0.19 -1.21
CA ILE A 88 5.36 0.57 -1.38
C ILE A 88 5.50 2.08 -1.53
N ILE A 89 4.70 2.69 -2.42
CA ILE A 89 4.75 4.14 -2.70
C ILE A 89 4.43 4.94 -1.44
N THR A 90 3.32 4.62 -0.77
CA THR A 90 2.90 5.33 0.45
C THR A 90 3.93 5.22 1.56
N THR A 91 4.51 4.03 1.75
CA THR A 91 5.59 3.81 2.72
C THR A 91 6.85 4.59 2.37
N SER A 92 7.22 4.65 1.09
CA SER A 92 8.38 5.41 0.61
C SER A 92 8.20 6.91 0.83
N ILE A 93 7.00 7.44 0.58
CA ILE A 93 6.65 8.85 0.86
C ILE A 93 6.73 9.15 2.35
N ALA A 94 6.21 8.25 3.20
CA ALA A 94 6.26 8.41 4.64
C ALA A 94 7.70 8.41 5.15
N TRP A 95 8.51 7.46 4.69
CA TRP A 95 9.94 7.40 5.01
C TRP A 95 10.68 8.69 4.60
N PHE A 96 10.46 9.17 3.37
CA PHE A 96 11.09 10.39 2.86
C PHE A 96 10.71 11.62 3.68
N SER A 97 9.42 11.75 4.03
CA SER A 97 8.90 12.85 4.83
C SER A 97 9.53 12.87 6.24
N ASP A 98 9.74 11.68 6.79
CA ASP A 98 10.40 11.47 8.06
C ASP A 98 11.90 11.83 8.03
N ASP A 99 12.57 11.58 6.92
CA ASP A 99 13.98 11.92 6.70
C ASP A 99 14.20 13.44 6.60
N VAL A 100 13.34 14.13 5.84
CA VAL A 100 13.34 15.60 5.76
C VAL A 100 13.15 16.23 7.14
N ARG A 101 12.15 15.76 7.91
CA ARG A 101 11.88 16.26 9.27
C ARG A 101 13.07 16.07 10.23
N ARG A 102 13.84 14.98 10.08
CA ARG A 102 15.04 14.73 10.90
C ARG A 102 16.18 15.67 10.54
N SER A 103 16.32 16.01 9.26
CA SER A 103 17.34 16.95 8.78
C SER A 103 17.13 18.35 9.34
N ASP A 104 15.88 18.82 9.37
CA ASP A 104 15.51 20.14 9.92
C ASP A 104 15.73 20.22 11.44
N ALA A 105 15.34 19.17 12.18
CA ALA A 105 15.52 19.11 13.62
C ALA A 105 17.00 19.13 14.04
N GLY A 106 17.85 18.45 13.26
CA GLY A 106 19.30 18.45 13.47
C GLY A 106 19.92 19.84 13.31
N GLY A 107 19.52 20.57 12.26
CA GLY A 107 20.03 21.92 11.96
C GLY A 107 19.68 22.96 13.04
N HIS A 108 18.46 22.90 13.60
CA HIS A 108 18.08 23.77 14.71
C HIS A 108 18.90 23.48 15.98
N SER A 109 19.14 22.20 16.28
CA SER A 109 19.90 21.82 17.48
C SER A 109 21.38 22.21 17.39
N SER A 110 22.02 22.07 16.22
CA SER A 110 23.42 22.46 16.01
C SER A 110 23.61 23.98 16.01
N PHE A 111 22.66 24.72 15.43
CA PHE A 111 22.64 26.18 15.50
C PHE A 111 22.53 26.67 16.94
N LEU A 112 21.56 26.19 17.72
CA LEU A 112 21.40 26.61 19.11
C LEU A 112 22.59 26.20 19.99
N ALA A 113 23.17 25.02 19.76
CA ALA A 113 24.38 24.59 20.46
C ALA A 113 25.55 25.53 20.17
N SER A 114 25.74 25.97 18.92
CA SER A 114 26.80 26.92 18.56
C SER A 114 26.68 28.27 19.28
N TRP A 115 25.47 28.72 19.61
CA TRP A 115 25.24 29.95 20.38
C TRP A 115 25.48 29.79 21.88
N ALA A 116 25.41 28.57 22.41
CA ALA A 116 25.70 28.29 23.82
C ALA A 116 27.21 28.20 24.12
N GLU A 117 28.05 28.14 23.08
CA GLU A 117 29.51 28.08 23.20
C GLU A 117 30.19 29.46 23.15
N TRP A 118 29.43 30.56 23.03
CA TRP A 118 29.90 31.96 23.11
C TRP A 118 29.38 32.65 24.38
#